data_AF-A0AAU2YY63-F1
#
_entry.id   AF-A0AAU2YY63-F1
#
_cell.length_a   1.000
_cell.length_b   1.000
_cell.length_c   1.000
_cell.angle_alpha   90.00
_cell.angle_beta   90.00
_cell.angle_gamma   90.00
#
_symmetry.space_group_name_H-M   'P 1'
#
loop_
_entity.id
_entity.type
_entity.pdbx_description
1 polymer ?
#
loop_
_entity_poly.entity_id
_entity_poly.type
_entity_poly.pdbx_seq_one_letter_code
_entity_poly.pdbx_strand_id
1 'polypeptide(L)'
;MYRFLLTRQWLILALITLVLIPTMVELGFWQLHRHEHKVAQNALISHNLKARPVPVAGLTSPGHVVPRSDYWRAVTATGTYDEKHEVVVRRRTATDGAIGVHVLIPFDLKGGGTIMINRGWVPSAADQHAFPDVPAVPKGEVTVTGRLKADETTSASGIKDISDLPDRQVMLINSAQQAKLLSRPVLGGYIEQTGPEPKGDSPELIEAPDDGSIGPHMAYAVQWWLFAAGVPVGYVVLARREKRDRLAAAAEAAAQAASAEPEPAKA
;
A
#
# COMPACT_ATOMS: atom_id res chain seq x y z
N MET A 1 -36.43 36.81 -18.22
CA MET A 1 -36.24 36.63 -16.75
C MET A 1 -36.07 35.14 -16.46
N TYR A 2 -35.09 34.70 -15.68
CA TYR A 2 -34.74 33.27 -15.46
C TYR A 2 -35.72 32.51 -14.52
N ARG A 3 -37.02 32.82 -14.57
CA ARG A 3 -38.05 32.24 -13.68
C ARG A 3 -38.15 30.71 -13.80
N PHE A 4 -37.73 30.13 -14.93
CA PHE A 4 -37.69 28.67 -15.14
C PHE A 4 -36.67 27.96 -14.23
N LEU A 5 -35.67 28.66 -13.68
CA LEU A 5 -34.72 28.08 -12.72
C LEU A 5 -35.39 27.65 -11.41
N LEU A 6 -36.59 28.17 -11.12
CA LEU A 6 -37.40 27.79 -9.95
C LEU A 6 -38.30 26.58 -10.22
N THR A 7 -38.27 26.00 -11.43
CA THR A 7 -39.02 24.77 -11.70
C THR A 7 -38.36 23.58 -10.99
N ARG A 8 -39.15 22.55 -10.65
CA ARG A 8 -38.67 21.36 -9.92
C ARG A 8 -37.41 20.74 -10.53
N GLN A 9 -37.36 20.65 -11.86
CA GLN A 9 -36.21 20.12 -12.60
C GLN A 9 -34.92 20.93 -12.34
N TRP A 10 -35.00 22.26 -12.41
CA TRP A 10 -33.84 23.14 -12.23
C TRP A 10 -33.39 23.24 -10.78
N LEU A 11 -34.32 23.13 -9.82
CA LEU A 11 -33.99 23.02 -8.40
C LEU A 11 -33.28 21.70 -8.09
N ILE A 12 -33.72 20.58 -8.66
CA ILE A 12 -33.04 19.28 -8.53
C ILE A 12 -31.64 19.37 -9.13
N LEU A 13 -31.48 19.94 -10.32
CA LEU A 13 -30.16 20.12 -10.95
C LEU A 13 -29.24 21.00 -10.09
N ALA A 14 -29.75 22.10 -9.54
CA ALA A 14 -28.99 22.96 -8.64
C ALA A 14 -28.55 22.22 -7.37
N LEU A 15 -29.43 21.41 -6.78
CA LEU A 15 -29.12 20.59 -5.63
C LEU A 15 -28.04 19.53 -5.94
N ILE A 16 -28.17 18.84 -7.08
CA ILE A 16 -27.17 17.88 -7.54
C ILE A 16 -25.81 18.57 -7.71
N THR A 17 -25.77 19.73 -8.40
CA THR A 17 -24.54 20.53 -8.55
C THR A 17 -23.95 20.91 -7.19
N LEU A 18 -24.79 21.36 -6.25
CA LEU A 18 -24.36 21.78 -4.91
C LEU A 18 -23.72 20.64 -4.11
N VAL A 19 -24.18 19.40 -4.28
CA VAL A 19 -23.62 18.21 -3.61
C VAL A 19 -22.41 17.65 -4.38
N LEU A 20 -22.46 17.68 -5.71
CA LEU A 20 -21.44 17.05 -6.56
C LEU A 20 -20.10 17.79 -6.49
N ILE A 21 -20.12 19.11 -6.47
CA ILE A 21 -18.90 19.93 -6.38
C ILE A 21 -18.07 19.62 -5.13
N PRO A 22 -18.60 19.72 -3.89
CA PRO A 22 -17.80 19.42 -2.69
C PRO A 22 -17.35 17.96 -2.67
N THR A 23 -18.17 17.03 -3.15
CA THR A 23 -17.77 15.61 -3.27
C THR A 23 -16.55 15.44 -4.18
N MET A 24 -16.54 16.08 -5.35
CA MET A 24 -15.39 16.03 -6.26
C MET A 24 -14.15 16.71 -5.67
N VAL A 25 -14.31 17.81 -4.94
CA VAL A 25 -13.20 18.49 -4.26
C VAL A 25 -12.57 17.58 -3.19
N GLU A 26 -13.39 16.94 -2.36
CA GLU A 26 -12.96 15.97 -1.35
C GLU A 26 -12.25 14.76 -1.98
N LEU A 27 -12.77 14.23 -3.10
CA LEU A 27 -12.10 13.17 -3.85
C LEU A 27 -10.75 13.60 -4.42
N GLY A 28 -10.62 14.86 -4.84
CA GLY A 28 -9.34 15.43 -5.26
C GLY A 28 -8.32 15.49 -4.13
N PHE A 29 -8.73 15.97 -2.94
CA PHE A 29 -7.87 15.95 -1.76
C PHE A 29 -7.52 14.54 -1.30
N TRP A 30 -8.46 13.60 -1.34
CA TRP A 30 -8.20 12.20 -1.02
C TRP A 30 -7.12 11.59 -1.93
N GLN A 31 -7.19 11.86 -3.24
CA GLN A 31 -6.15 11.44 -4.19
C GLN A 31 -4.80 12.13 -3.94
N LEU A 32 -4.81 13.43 -3.62
CA LEU A 32 -3.58 14.16 -3.27
C LEU A 32 -2.92 13.57 -2.03
N HIS A 33 -3.67 13.37 -0.94
CA HIS A 33 -3.13 12.75 0.27
C HIS A 33 -2.58 11.36 -0.04
N ARG A 34 -3.27 10.55 -0.85
CA ARG A 34 -2.78 9.23 -1.27
C ARG A 34 -1.43 9.33 -2.02
N HIS A 35 -1.29 10.31 -2.90
CA HIS A 35 -0.04 10.61 -3.58
C HIS A 35 1.07 10.97 -2.59
N GLU A 36 0.83 11.93 -1.69
CA GLU A 36 1.82 12.37 -0.70
C GLU A 36 2.27 11.24 0.21
N HIS A 37 1.34 10.38 0.66
CA HIS A 37 1.68 9.21 1.47
C HIS A 37 2.60 8.24 0.70
N LYS A 38 2.36 8.04 -0.59
CA LYS A 38 3.20 7.19 -1.43
C LYS A 38 4.58 7.81 -1.66
N VAL A 39 4.64 9.10 -1.95
CA VAL A 39 5.92 9.83 -2.08
C VAL A 39 6.74 9.75 -0.78
N ALA A 40 6.12 9.99 0.37
CA ALA A 40 6.80 9.92 1.66
C ALA A 40 7.29 8.50 1.99
N GLN A 41 6.49 7.47 1.70
CA GLN A 41 6.88 6.07 1.87
C GLN A 41 8.08 5.71 0.98
N ASN A 42 8.03 6.08 -0.30
CA ASN A 42 9.10 5.81 -1.25
C ASN A 42 10.39 6.54 -0.87
N ALA A 43 10.29 7.80 -0.44
CA ALA A 43 11.44 8.57 0.04
C ALA A 43 12.10 7.89 1.26
N LEU A 44 11.30 7.42 2.21
CA LEU A 44 11.78 6.67 3.38
C LEU A 44 12.49 5.37 2.97
N ILE A 45 11.86 4.57 2.11
CA ILE A 45 12.43 3.32 1.61
C ILE A 45 13.77 3.63 0.91
N SER A 46 13.77 4.54 -0.06
CA SER A 46 14.96 4.88 -0.85
C SER A 46 16.11 5.39 0.01
N HIS A 47 15.81 6.27 0.98
CA HIS A 47 16.79 6.77 1.94
C HIS A 47 17.43 5.62 2.74
N ASN A 48 16.61 4.71 3.26
CA ASN A 48 17.07 3.64 4.14
C ASN A 48 17.81 2.52 3.40
N LEU A 49 17.40 2.21 2.17
CA LEU A 49 18.09 1.28 1.29
C LEU A 49 19.47 1.80 0.87
N LYS A 50 19.61 3.11 0.63
CA LYS A 50 20.88 3.75 0.21
C LYS A 50 21.80 4.09 1.38
N ALA A 51 21.30 4.05 2.61
CA ALA A 51 22.08 4.39 3.79
C ALA A 51 23.19 3.35 4.05
N ARG A 52 24.37 3.80 4.47
CA ARG A 52 25.48 2.90 4.80
C ARG A 52 25.08 1.90 5.89
N PRO A 53 25.33 0.60 5.74
CA PRO A 53 24.99 -0.39 6.75
C PRO A 53 25.58 -0.07 8.13
N VAL A 54 24.80 -0.28 9.19
CA VAL A 54 25.24 -0.12 10.59
C VAL A 54 25.01 -1.41 11.37
N PRO A 55 25.78 -1.68 12.44
CA PRO A 55 25.54 -2.86 13.28
C PRO A 55 24.13 -2.86 13.87
N VAL A 56 23.42 -3.99 13.73
CA VAL A 56 22.01 -4.09 14.14
C VAL A 56 21.79 -3.86 15.64
N ALA A 57 22.76 -4.24 16.48
CA ALA A 57 22.74 -4.03 17.92
C ALA A 57 22.73 -2.54 18.33
N GLY A 58 23.08 -1.63 17.40
CA GLY A 58 22.96 -0.19 17.61
C GLY A 58 21.59 0.39 17.31
N LEU A 59 20.69 -0.38 16.69
CA LEU A 59 19.34 0.08 16.29
C LEU A 59 18.21 -0.60 17.04
N THR A 60 18.46 -1.77 17.64
CA THR A 60 17.42 -2.52 18.36
C THR A 60 18.02 -3.31 19.52
N SER A 61 17.17 -3.63 20.49
CA SER A 61 17.49 -4.39 21.70
C SER A 61 16.34 -5.36 22.00
N PRO A 62 16.52 -6.32 22.92
CA PRO A 62 15.40 -7.16 23.36
C PRO A 62 14.20 -6.32 23.85
N GLY A 63 13.01 -6.65 23.36
CA GLY A 63 11.77 -5.92 23.67
C GLY A 63 11.61 -4.56 22.98
N HIS A 64 12.57 -4.13 22.16
CA HIS A 64 12.46 -2.88 21.40
C HIS A 64 11.43 -3.01 20.26
N VAL A 65 10.65 -1.96 20.03
CA VAL A 65 9.77 -1.88 18.86
C VAL A 65 10.46 -1.02 17.81
N VAL A 66 10.89 -1.65 16.72
CA VAL A 66 11.55 -0.95 15.61
C VAL A 66 10.63 0.15 15.08
N PRO A 67 11.05 1.43 15.12
CA PRO A 67 10.23 2.54 14.65
C PRO A 67 10.12 2.53 13.13
N ARG A 68 9.04 3.10 12.59
CA ARG A 68 8.80 3.16 11.14
C ARG A 68 9.94 3.86 10.38
N SER A 69 10.63 4.81 11.01
CA SER A 69 11.80 5.49 10.43
C SER A 69 12.96 4.57 10.10
N ASP A 70 13.06 3.41 10.75
CA ASP A 70 14.18 2.48 10.63
C ASP A 70 13.83 1.25 9.78
N TYR A 71 12.61 1.22 9.22
CA TYR A 71 12.21 0.15 8.32
C TYR A 71 13.09 0.16 7.08
N TRP A 72 13.51 -1.02 6.64
CA TRP A 72 14.43 -1.23 5.52
C TRP A 72 15.81 -0.61 5.72
N ARG A 73 16.15 -0.14 6.93
CA ARG A 73 17.48 0.38 7.22
C ARG A 73 18.50 -0.73 6.97
N ALA A 74 19.49 -0.43 6.12
CA ALA A 74 20.58 -1.38 5.88
C ALA A 74 21.36 -1.63 7.17
N VAL A 75 21.52 -2.89 7.55
CA VAL A 75 22.20 -3.32 8.78
C VAL A 75 23.19 -4.44 8.52
N THR A 76 24.16 -4.57 9.43
CA THR A 76 25.05 -5.73 9.52
C THR A 76 24.90 -6.46 10.84
N ALA A 77 25.07 -7.77 10.82
CA ALA A 77 25.10 -8.62 11.99
C ALA A 77 26.24 -9.63 11.84
N THR A 78 27.16 -9.67 12.80
CA THR A 78 28.25 -10.65 12.84
C THR A 78 27.98 -11.64 13.97
N GLY A 79 28.13 -12.94 13.72
CA GLY A 79 27.69 -13.97 14.65
C GLY A 79 27.58 -15.36 14.02
N THR A 80 26.82 -16.25 14.65
CA THR A 80 26.65 -17.64 14.21
C THR A 80 25.16 -17.99 14.09
N TYR A 81 24.81 -18.78 13.08
CA TYR A 81 23.46 -19.31 12.92
C TYR A 81 23.17 -20.43 13.93
N ASP A 82 21.95 -20.45 14.46
CA ASP A 82 21.44 -21.52 15.31
C ASP A 82 20.51 -22.44 14.51
N GLU A 83 21.11 -23.38 13.76
CA GLU A 83 20.40 -24.35 12.90
C GLU A 83 19.31 -25.14 13.63
N LYS A 84 19.52 -25.43 14.91
CA LYS A 84 18.62 -26.30 15.70
C LYS A 84 17.24 -25.68 15.89
N HIS A 85 17.16 -24.35 15.82
CA HIS A 85 15.94 -23.60 16.05
C HIS A 85 15.46 -22.85 14.80
N GLU A 86 15.92 -23.27 13.63
CA GLU A 86 15.39 -22.77 12.37
C GLU A 86 13.91 -23.14 12.23
N VAL A 87 13.09 -22.17 11.82
CA VAL A 87 11.66 -22.32 11.58
C VAL A 87 11.30 -21.77 10.20
N VAL A 88 10.11 -22.13 9.71
CA VAL A 88 9.59 -21.60 8.44
C VAL A 88 8.32 -20.78 8.66
N VAL A 89 8.21 -19.69 7.91
CA VAL A 89 7.08 -18.76 7.96
C VAL A 89 6.15 -19.07 6.81
N ARG A 90 4.93 -19.53 7.11
CA ARG A 90 3.98 -20.00 6.11
C ARG A 90 3.33 -18.86 5.32
N ARG A 91 2.64 -19.28 4.24
CA ARG A 91 1.82 -18.42 3.36
C ARG A 91 2.61 -17.27 2.76
N ARG A 92 3.79 -17.60 2.23
CA ARG A 92 4.63 -16.66 1.51
C ARG A 92 4.57 -16.98 0.02
N THR A 93 4.80 -15.96 -0.78
CA THR A 93 4.69 -16.05 -2.23
C THR A 93 6.00 -15.56 -2.80
N ALA A 94 6.59 -16.33 -3.71
CA ALA A 94 7.75 -15.92 -4.48
C ALA A 94 7.38 -14.78 -5.44
N THR A 95 8.40 -14.18 -6.04
CA THR A 95 8.25 -13.10 -7.02
C THR A 95 7.41 -13.52 -8.23
N ASP A 96 7.48 -14.79 -8.62
CA ASP A 96 6.73 -15.39 -9.74
C ASP A 96 5.30 -15.83 -9.39
N GLY A 97 4.88 -15.67 -8.13
CA GLY A 97 3.56 -16.08 -7.65
C GLY A 97 3.51 -17.48 -7.04
N ALA A 98 4.61 -18.23 -7.00
CA ALA A 98 4.63 -19.57 -6.39
C ALA A 98 4.43 -19.51 -4.87
N ILE A 99 3.64 -20.44 -4.33
CA ILE A 99 3.39 -20.54 -2.89
C ILE A 99 4.54 -21.28 -2.22
N GLY A 100 5.08 -20.67 -1.17
CA GLY A 100 6.18 -21.21 -0.40
C GLY A 100 6.19 -20.71 1.04
N VAL A 101 7.39 -20.72 1.61
CA VAL A 101 7.65 -20.27 2.97
C VAL A 101 8.86 -19.37 3.00
N HIS A 102 8.97 -18.51 4.01
CA HIS A 102 10.24 -17.88 4.33
C HIS A 102 11.02 -18.71 5.35
N VAL A 103 12.33 -18.79 5.19
CA VAL A 103 13.24 -19.44 6.14
C VAL A 103 13.64 -18.43 7.20
N LEU A 104 13.29 -18.70 8.46
CA LEU A 104 13.56 -17.83 9.59
C LEU A 104 14.45 -18.56 10.59
N ILE A 105 15.64 -18.01 10.84
CA ILE A 105 16.63 -18.65 11.71
C ILE A 105 17.14 -17.68 12.78
N PRO A 106 17.34 -18.13 14.03
CA PRO A 106 18.00 -17.31 15.03
C PRO A 106 19.49 -17.15 14.71
N PHE A 107 20.00 -15.95 14.95
CA PHE A 107 21.40 -15.59 14.73
C PHE A 107 21.97 -15.00 16.00
N ASP A 108 22.94 -15.70 16.57
CA ASP A 108 23.58 -15.33 17.83
C ASP A 108 24.71 -14.35 17.55
N LEU A 109 24.55 -13.11 18.02
CA LEU A 109 25.45 -12.02 17.72
C LEU A 109 26.79 -12.16 18.45
N LYS A 110 27.87 -11.83 17.75
CA LYS A 110 29.18 -11.61 18.34
C LYS A 110 29.10 -10.41 19.28
N GLY A 111 29.23 -10.66 20.58
CA GLY A 111 29.02 -9.66 21.63
C GLY A 111 27.76 -9.86 22.47
N GLY A 112 26.92 -10.84 22.12
CA GLY A 112 25.77 -11.27 22.90
C GLY A 112 24.42 -10.79 22.33
N GLY A 113 23.37 -11.54 22.67
CA GLY A 113 22.03 -11.36 22.13
C GLY A 113 21.79 -12.17 20.86
N THR A 114 20.51 -12.34 20.52
CA THR A 114 20.05 -13.10 19.37
C THR A 114 19.13 -12.22 18.52
N ILE A 115 19.25 -12.26 17.20
CA ILE A 115 18.29 -11.63 16.29
C ILE A 115 17.79 -12.66 15.29
N MET A 116 16.54 -12.51 14.83
CA MET A 116 16.02 -13.39 13.79
C MET A 116 16.47 -12.91 12.41
N ILE A 117 16.91 -13.84 11.58
CA ILE A 117 17.25 -13.61 10.18
C ILE A 117 16.23 -14.32 9.30
N ASN A 118 15.52 -13.56 8.49
CA ASN A 118 14.76 -14.09 7.36
C ASN A 118 15.73 -14.24 6.19
N ARG A 119 16.09 -15.49 5.88
CA ARG A 119 17.07 -15.85 4.84
C ARG A 119 16.51 -15.78 3.42
N GLY A 120 15.19 -15.67 3.27
CA GLY A 120 14.53 -15.68 1.97
C GLY A 120 13.48 -16.76 1.84
N TRP A 121 13.04 -16.99 0.61
CA TRP A 121 11.94 -17.86 0.25
C TRP A 121 12.44 -19.24 -0.22
N VAL A 122 11.68 -20.29 0.09
CA VAL A 122 11.82 -21.62 -0.51
C VAL A 122 10.44 -22.20 -0.87
N PRO A 123 10.35 -23.11 -1.85
CA PRO A 123 9.12 -23.82 -2.14
C PRO A 123 8.58 -24.55 -0.90
N SER A 124 7.25 -24.63 -0.78
CA SER A 124 6.65 -25.46 0.27
C SER A 124 6.93 -26.93 -0.01
N ALA A 125 6.98 -27.74 1.06
CA ALA A 125 6.95 -29.19 0.91
C ALA A 125 5.67 -29.64 0.18
N ALA A 126 5.74 -30.78 -0.52
CA ALA A 126 4.59 -31.37 -1.18
C ALA A 126 3.47 -31.74 -0.18
N ASP A 127 3.87 -32.19 1.01
CA ASP A 127 2.97 -32.36 2.16
C ASP A 127 2.93 -31.07 2.99
N GLN A 128 1.74 -30.55 3.25
CA GLN A 128 1.52 -29.33 4.02
C GLN A 128 1.92 -29.43 5.50
N HIS A 129 2.06 -30.66 6.02
CA HIS A 129 2.51 -30.93 7.38
C HIS A 129 4.03 -31.19 7.47
N ALA A 130 4.68 -31.46 6.35
CA ALA A 130 6.12 -31.69 6.32
C ALA A 130 6.91 -30.38 6.41
N PHE A 131 8.10 -30.45 7.00
CA PHE A 131 9.08 -29.36 6.94
C PHE A 131 9.71 -29.36 5.53
N PRO A 132 9.80 -28.21 4.84
CA PRO A 132 10.37 -28.13 3.50
C PRO A 132 11.87 -28.40 3.51
N ASP A 133 12.40 -28.73 2.34
CA ASP A 133 13.84 -28.82 2.14
C ASP A 133 14.44 -27.41 2.19
N VAL A 134 15.31 -27.17 3.19
CA VAL A 134 15.91 -25.87 3.44
C VAL A 134 17.42 -26.00 3.29
N PRO A 135 18.06 -25.19 2.42
CA PRO A 135 19.50 -25.23 2.25
C PRO A 135 20.25 -24.87 3.53
N ALA A 136 21.29 -25.66 3.84
CA ALA A 136 22.10 -25.49 5.05
C ALA A 136 22.72 -24.08 5.17
N VAL A 137 23.03 -23.68 6.41
CA VAL A 137 23.78 -22.44 6.67
C VAL A 137 25.29 -22.69 6.66
N PRO A 138 26.11 -21.65 6.41
CA PRO A 138 27.53 -21.72 6.64
C PRO A 138 27.86 -21.99 8.11
N LYS A 139 28.86 -22.83 8.36
CA LYS A 139 29.37 -23.10 9.70
C LYS A 139 30.30 -21.98 10.17
N GLY A 140 30.27 -21.70 11.48
CA GLY A 140 31.16 -20.72 12.12
C GLY A 140 30.65 -19.28 12.07
N GLU A 141 31.53 -18.35 12.43
CA GLU A 141 31.20 -16.92 12.48
C GLU A 141 31.11 -16.34 11.07
N VAL A 142 30.00 -15.65 10.78
CA VAL A 142 29.76 -14.95 9.51
C VAL A 142 29.25 -13.54 9.77
N THR A 143 29.35 -12.69 8.75
CA THR A 143 28.69 -11.38 8.75
C THR A 143 27.58 -11.37 7.72
N VAL A 144 26.36 -11.13 8.19
CA VAL A 144 25.16 -10.98 7.37
C VAL A 144 24.89 -9.50 7.16
N THR A 145 24.51 -9.15 5.93
CA THR A 145 23.95 -7.85 5.60
C THR A 145 22.47 -8.01 5.27
N GLY A 146 21.66 -7.05 5.67
CA GLY A 146 20.24 -7.09 5.37
C GLY A 146 19.52 -5.81 5.69
N ARG A 147 18.19 -5.90 5.63
CA ARG A 147 17.27 -4.81 5.89
C ARG A 147 16.59 -5.04 7.22
N LEU A 148 16.66 -4.08 8.14
CA LEU A 148 15.92 -4.15 9.40
C LEU A 148 14.43 -4.04 9.14
N LYS A 149 13.66 -4.96 9.71
CA LYS A 149 12.20 -5.01 9.63
C LYS A 149 11.64 -5.09 11.05
N ALA A 150 10.51 -4.44 11.28
CA ALA A 150 9.75 -4.62 12.51
C ALA A 150 9.03 -5.96 12.53
N ASP A 151 8.60 -6.37 13.72
CA ASP A 151 7.75 -7.53 13.89
C ASP A 151 6.46 -7.42 13.08
N GLU A 152 6.07 -8.54 12.49
CA GLU A 152 4.80 -8.67 11.80
C GLU A 152 3.64 -8.76 12.78
N THR A 153 2.50 -8.21 12.37
CA THR A 153 1.23 -8.28 13.08
C THR A 153 0.12 -8.60 12.09
N THR A 154 -0.93 -9.29 12.52
CA THR A 154 -2.08 -9.60 11.66
C THR A 154 -2.72 -8.34 11.06
N SER A 155 -2.78 -7.23 11.81
CA SER A 155 -3.33 -5.97 11.31
C SER A 155 -2.49 -5.34 10.19
N ALA A 156 -1.16 -5.47 10.25
CA ALA A 156 -0.26 -4.91 9.25
C ALA A 156 -0.08 -5.83 8.03
N SER A 157 -0.02 -7.15 8.22
CA SER A 157 0.23 -8.11 7.14
C SER A 157 -1.05 -8.64 6.48
N GLY A 158 -2.20 -8.54 7.15
CA GLY A 158 -3.43 -9.24 6.75
C GLY A 158 -3.37 -10.77 6.96
N ILE A 159 -2.24 -11.30 7.43
CA ILE A 159 -2.04 -12.73 7.68
C ILE A 159 -2.61 -13.03 9.06
N LYS A 160 -3.64 -13.88 9.09
CA LYS A 160 -4.20 -14.39 10.35
C LYS A 160 -3.16 -15.25 11.06
N ASP A 161 -2.83 -14.87 12.29
CA ASP A 161 -2.05 -15.72 13.19
C ASP A 161 -2.94 -16.87 13.67
N ILE A 162 -2.55 -18.10 13.33
CA ILE A 162 -3.29 -19.32 13.69
C ILE A 162 -2.44 -20.15 14.65
N SER A 163 -3.08 -20.67 15.68
CA SER A 163 -2.51 -21.68 16.58
C SER A 163 -2.61 -23.07 15.93
N ASP A 164 -1.86 -24.04 16.47
CA ASP A 164 -1.84 -25.45 16.01
C ASP A 164 -1.17 -25.64 14.64
N LEU A 165 0.08 -25.19 14.54
CA LEU A 165 0.92 -25.41 13.36
C LEU A 165 1.80 -26.64 13.57
N PRO A 166 2.22 -27.31 12.48
CA PRO A 166 3.26 -28.32 12.56
C PRO A 166 4.53 -27.77 13.21
N ASP A 167 5.34 -28.67 13.77
CA ASP A 167 6.60 -28.32 14.42
C ASP A 167 7.49 -27.44 13.52
N ARG A 168 8.12 -26.44 14.14
CA ARG A 168 9.03 -25.48 13.49
C ARG A 168 8.36 -24.64 12.38
N GLN A 169 7.04 -24.45 12.43
CA GLN A 169 6.32 -23.55 11.52
C GLN A 169 5.63 -22.41 12.28
N VAL A 170 5.67 -21.20 11.71
CA VAL A 170 5.03 -20.00 12.26
C VAL A 170 4.27 -19.24 11.16
N MET A 171 3.33 -18.38 11.55
CA MET A 171 2.58 -17.54 10.59
C MET A 171 3.19 -16.15 10.42
N LEU A 172 3.66 -15.57 11.51
CA LEU A 172 4.19 -14.22 11.58
C LEU A 172 5.63 -14.23 12.06
N ILE A 173 6.45 -13.32 11.52
CA ILE A 173 7.78 -13.07 12.06
C ILE A 173 7.65 -12.11 13.24
N ASN A 174 7.77 -12.62 14.46
CA ASN A 174 7.59 -11.82 15.68
C ASN A 174 8.65 -12.14 16.72
N SER A 175 9.53 -11.19 17.01
CA SER A 175 10.66 -11.32 17.94
C SER A 175 10.23 -11.75 19.35
N ALA A 176 9.11 -11.25 19.87
CA ALA A 176 8.60 -11.61 21.19
C ALA A 176 8.07 -13.06 21.24
N GLN A 177 7.46 -13.54 20.16
CA GLN A 177 7.10 -14.95 20.02
C GLN A 177 8.36 -15.84 19.97
N GLN A 178 9.36 -15.44 19.17
CA GLN A 178 10.61 -16.19 19.05
C GLN A 178 11.40 -16.22 20.37
N ALA A 179 11.41 -15.13 21.13
CA ALA A 179 12.03 -15.10 22.46
C ALA A 179 11.43 -16.15 23.42
N LYS A 180 10.11 -16.37 23.36
CA LYS A 180 9.43 -17.41 24.15
C LYS A 180 9.78 -18.81 23.66
N LEU A 181 9.75 -19.04 22.35
CA LEU A 181 10.07 -20.35 21.76
C LEU A 181 11.53 -20.76 22.04
N LEU A 182 12.46 -19.81 21.98
CA LEU A 182 13.88 -20.05 22.22
C LEU A 182 14.27 -20.00 23.71
N SER A 183 13.36 -19.55 24.59
CA SER A 183 13.63 -19.31 26.00
C SER A 183 14.86 -18.42 26.26
N ARG A 184 15.09 -17.41 25.41
CA ARG A 184 16.20 -16.44 25.53
C ARG A 184 15.84 -15.08 24.94
N PRO A 185 16.55 -13.98 25.32
CA PRO A 185 16.29 -12.65 24.78
C PRO A 185 16.56 -12.57 23.27
N VAL A 186 15.57 -12.09 22.51
CA VAL A 186 15.67 -11.83 21.07
C VAL A 186 15.49 -10.34 20.83
N LEU A 187 16.38 -9.74 20.05
CA LEU A 187 16.32 -8.33 19.64
C LEU A 187 15.01 -8.06 18.89
N GLY A 188 14.45 -6.88 19.09
CA GLY A 188 13.21 -6.46 18.46
C GLY A 188 13.29 -6.41 16.93
N GLY A 189 12.30 -6.97 16.25
CA GLY A 189 12.27 -7.07 14.79
C GLY A 189 13.10 -8.23 14.24
N TYR A 190 13.44 -8.15 12.96
CA TYR A 190 14.22 -9.16 12.26
C TYR A 190 15.03 -8.54 11.11
N ILE A 191 16.05 -9.27 10.64
CA ILE A 191 16.83 -8.90 9.46
C ILE A 191 16.30 -9.68 8.27
N GLU A 192 15.88 -8.98 7.23
CA GLU A 192 15.65 -9.56 5.91
C GLU A 192 16.98 -9.60 5.16
N GLN A 193 17.53 -10.79 4.96
CA GLN A 193 18.87 -10.98 4.42
C GLN A 193 18.98 -10.45 2.99
N THR A 194 20.05 -9.71 2.71
CA THR A 194 20.43 -9.28 1.36
C THR A 194 21.84 -9.72 0.99
N GLY A 195 22.62 -10.23 1.96
CA GLY A 195 23.97 -10.75 1.72
C GLY A 195 24.51 -11.51 2.94
N PRO A 196 25.58 -12.30 2.78
CA PRO A 196 26.39 -12.46 1.58
C PRO A 196 25.61 -13.08 0.43
N GLU A 197 26.02 -12.79 -0.80
CA GLU A 197 25.42 -13.42 -1.99
C GLU A 197 25.46 -14.94 -1.84
N PRO A 198 24.36 -15.62 -2.17
CA PRO A 198 24.33 -17.07 -2.13
C PRO A 198 25.47 -17.72 -2.90
N LYS A 199 26.11 -18.71 -2.28
CA LYS A 199 27.03 -19.62 -2.95
C LYS A 199 26.40 -21.00 -3.00
N GLY A 200 25.99 -21.44 -4.19
CA GLY A 200 25.32 -22.74 -4.36
C GLY A 200 23.83 -22.65 -4.03
N ASP A 201 23.31 -23.68 -3.37
CA ASP A 201 21.90 -23.78 -3.01
C ASP A 201 21.58 -22.87 -1.81
N SER A 202 20.55 -22.04 -1.94
CA SER A 202 20.12 -21.08 -0.91
C SER A 202 18.65 -20.69 -1.10
N PRO A 203 17.97 -20.25 -0.04
CA PRO A 203 16.69 -19.55 -0.19
C PRO A 203 16.80 -18.35 -1.14
N GLU A 204 15.77 -18.14 -1.94
CA GLU A 204 15.64 -16.97 -2.82
C GLU A 204 15.55 -15.70 -1.97
N LEU A 205 16.47 -14.75 -2.16
CA LEU A 205 16.45 -13.51 -1.40
C LEU A 205 15.20 -12.69 -1.73
N ILE A 206 14.60 -12.09 -0.71
CA ILE A 206 13.42 -11.25 -0.89
C ILE A 206 13.83 -9.98 -1.64
N GLU A 207 13.08 -9.60 -2.67
CA GLU A 207 13.36 -8.38 -3.43
C GLU A 207 13.25 -7.12 -2.55
N ALA A 208 13.96 -6.07 -2.95
CA ALA A 208 13.78 -4.79 -2.30
C ALA A 208 12.35 -4.29 -2.51
N PRO A 209 11.74 -3.63 -1.51
CA PRO A 209 10.48 -2.94 -1.74
C PRO A 209 10.66 -1.90 -2.85
N ASP A 210 9.64 -1.75 -3.68
CA ASP A 210 9.63 -0.69 -4.68
C ASP A 210 9.63 0.69 -4.01
N ASP A 211 10.56 1.54 -4.44
CA ASP A 211 10.76 2.91 -3.97
C ASP A 211 10.55 3.94 -5.09
N GLY A 212 10.11 3.51 -6.27
CA GLY A 212 9.95 4.36 -7.45
C GLY A 212 8.50 4.58 -7.86
N SER A 213 7.62 3.57 -7.72
CA SER A 213 6.26 3.72 -8.23
C SER A 213 5.38 4.56 -7.30
N ILE A 214 4.74 5.57 -7.89
CA ILE A 214 3.81 6.47 -7.18
C ILE A 214 2.37 6.26 -7.67
N GLY A 215 2.20 5.81 -8.92
CA GLY A 215 0.90 5.73 -9.59
C GLY A 215 0.34 7.10 -9.99
N PRO A 216 -0.81 7.12 -10.69
CA PRO A 216 -1.40 8.34 -11.27
C PRO A 216 -2.22 9.18 -10.27
N HIS A 217 -2.02 9.01 -8.96
CA HIS A 217 -2.83 9.67 -7.92
C HIS A 217 -2.90 11.20 -8.06
N MET A 218 -1.76 11.85 -8.38
CA MET A 218 -1.73 13.29 -8.64
C MET A 218 -2.57 13.68 -9.87
N ALA A 219 -2.47 12.93 -10.96
CA ALA A 219 -3.26 13.20 -12.17
C ALA A 219 -4.76 13.07 -11.89
N TYR A 220 -5.17 12.09 -11.08
CA TYR A 220 -6.56 11.94 -10.66
C TYR A 220 -7.02 13.07 -9.74
N ALA A 221 -6.17 13.57 -8.83
CA ALA A 221 -6.51 14.72 -8.00
C ALA A 221 -6.86 15.95 -8.87
N VAL A 222 -6.00 16.24 -9.85
CA VAL A 222 -6.23 17.33 -10.83
C VAL A 222 -7.50 17.07 -11.64
N GLN A 223 -7.71 15.85 -12.11
CA GLN A 223 -8.92 15.47 -12.85
C GLN A 223 -10.20 15.74 -12.04
N TRP A 224 -10.22 15.39 -10.75
CA TRP A 224 -11.36 15.66 -9.88
C TRP A 224 -11.66 17.15 -9.72
N TRP A 225 -10.62 17.98 -9.57
CA TRP A 225 -10.80 19.43 -9.49
C TRP A 225 -11.22 20.05 -10.82
N LEU A 226 -10.76 19.52 -11.95
CA LEU A 226 -11.25 19.91 -13.28
C LEU A 226 -12.73 19.58 -13.46
N PHE A 227 -13.18 18.41 -13.00
CA PHE A 227 -14.60 18.08 -12.99
C PHE A 227 -15.40 19.00 -12.08
N ALA A 228 -14.91 19.27 -10.87
CA ALA A 228 -15.54 20.21 -9.94
C ALA A 228 -15.72 21.61 -10.57
N ALA A 229 -14.73 22.09 -11.32
CA ALA A 229 -14.79 23.35 -12.05
C ALA A 229 -15.70 23.28 -13.30
N GLY A 230 -15.79 22.13 -13.96
CA GLY A 230 -16.61 21.92 -15.15
C GLY A 230 -18.11 21.89 -14.87
N VAL A 231 -18.53 21.39 -13.70
CA VAL A 231 -19.94 21.32 -13.30
C VAL A 231 -20.65 22.69 -13.34
N PRO A 232 -20.16 23.78 -12.71
CA PRO A 232 -20.82 25.08 -12.77
C PRO A 232 -20.81 25.67 -14.20
N VAL A 233 -19.76 25.42 -14.99
CA VAL A 233 -19.72 25.82 -16.41
C VAL A 233 -20.84 25.13 -17.19
N GLY A 234 -20.98 23.81 -17.03
CA GLY A 234 -22.05 23.04 -17.65
C GLY A 234 -23.44 23.52 -17.23
N TYR A 235 -23.65 23.79 -15.94
CA TYR A 235 -24.91 24.33 -15.42
C TYR A 235 -25.27 25.67 -16.08
N VAL A 236 -24.30 26.60 -16.19
CA VAL A 236 -24.52 27.91 -16.83
C VAL A 236 -24.79 27.77 -18.33
N VAL A 237 -24.07 26.89 -19.04
CA VAL A 237 -24.28 26.63 -20.46
C VAL A 237 -25.69 26.08 -20.71
N LEU A 238 -26.12 25.08 -19.92
CA LEU A 238 -27.46 24.53 -19.99
C LEU A 238 -28.53 25.61 -19.71
N ALA A 239 -28.32 26.45 -18.69
CA ALA A 239 -29.27 27.51 -18.34
C ALA A 239 -29.37 28.57 -19.45
N ARG A 240 -28.26 28.90 -20.11
CA ARG A 240 -28.25 29.81 -21.27
C ARG A 240 -28.96 29.21 -22.47
N ARG A 241 -28.76 27.92 -22.74
CA ARG A 241 -29.40 27.19 -23.84
C ARG A 241 -30.92 27.11 -23.63
N GLU A 242 -31.37 26.69 -22.45
CA GLU A 242 -32.79 26.61 -22.09
C GLU A 242 -33.50 27.97 -22.24
N LYS A 243 -32.85 29.06 -21.82
CA LYS A 243 -33.39 30.41 -22.02
C LYS A 243 -33.57 30.74 -23.50
N ARG A 244 -32.58 30.42 -24.34
CA ARG A 244 -32.63 30.69 -25.79
C ARG A 244 -33.75 29.90 -26.45
N ASP A 245 -33.86 28.62 -26.12
CA ASP A 245 -34.84 27.71 -26.71
C ASP A 245 -36.28 28.14 -26.32
N ARG A 246 -36.49 28.59 -25.07
CA ARG A 246 -37.78 29.18 -24.63
C ARG A 246 -38.11 30.50 -25.33
N LEU A 247 -37.13 31.36 -25.59
CA LEU A 247 -37.34 32.62 -26.31
C LEU A 247 -37.71 32.36 -27.78
N ALA A 248 -37.06 31.40 -28.43
CA ALA A 248 -37.38 30.99 -29.79
C ALA A 248 -38.80 30.43 -29.89
N ALA A 249 -39.18 29.50 -29.00
CA ALA A 249 -40.53 28.95 -28.95
C ALA A 249 -41.61 30.02 -28.70
N ALA A 250 -41.32 31.01 -27.85
CA ALA A 250 -42.23 32.14 -27.61
C ALA A 250 -42.40 33.03 -28.85
N ALA A 251 -41.33 33.25 -29.63
CA ALA A 251 -41.37 34.01 -30.87
C ALA A 251 -42.14 33.27 -31.97
N GLU A 252 -41.93 31.96 -32.12
CA GLU A 252 -42.67 31.11 -33.05
C GLU A 252 -44.17 31.08 -32.72
N ALA A 253 -44.52 30.92 -31.45
CA ALA A 253 -45.92 30.95 -31.00
C ALA A 253 -46.59 32.31 -31.28
N ALA A 254 -45.86 33.42 -31.07
CA ALA A 254 -46.36 34.76 -31.37
C ALA A 254 -46.56 34.97 -32.88
N ALA A 255 -45.65 34.48 -33.72
CA ALA A 255 -45.77 34.55 -35.17
C ALA A 255 -46.97 33.73 -35.70
N GLN A 256 -47.19 32.52 -35.17
CA GLN A 256 -48.35 31.70 -35.49
C GLN A 256 -49.66 32.39 -35.10
N ALA A 257 -49.74 32.97 -33.91
CA ALA A 257 -50.92 33.70 -33.44
C ALA A 257 -51.23 34.90 -34.34
N ALA A 258 -50.22 35.68 -34.76
CA ALA A 258 -50.40 36.82 -35.66
C ALA A 258 -50.85 36.41 -37.08
N SER A 259 -50.44 35.23 -37.56
CA SER A 259 -50.89 34.70 -38.85
C SER A 259 -52.29 34.08 -38.84
N ALA A 260 -52.83 33.80 -37.65
CA ALA A 260 -54.14 33.17 -37.48
C ALA A 260 -55.28 34.18 -37.24
N GLU A 261 -54.98 35.48 -37.16
CA GLU A 261 -55.99 36.54 -37.01
C GLU A 261 -56.67 36.79 -38.38
N PRO A 262 -58.00 36.59 -38.50
CA PRO A 262 -58.67 36.63 -39.80
C PRO A 262 -58.73 38.06 -40.35
N GLU A 263 -58.50 38.20 -41.66
CA GLU A 263 -58.64 39.45 -42.40
C GLU A 263 -60.06 40.02 -42.18
N PRO A 264 -60.23 41.31 -41.81
CA PRO A 264 -61.56 41.86 -41.57
C PRO A 264 -62.40 41.74 -42.84
N ALA A 265 -63.55 41.07 -42.73
CA ALA A 265 -64.49 40.92 -43.84
C ALA A 265 -64.83 42.29 -44.41
N LYS A 266 -64.40 42.56 -45.65
CA LYS A 266 -64.79 43.77 -46.38
C LYS A 266 -66.30 43.71 -46.57
N ALA A 267 -66.98 44.70 -45.97
CA ALA A 267 -68.42 44.94 -46.06
C ALA A 267 -68.84 45.34 -47.48
#